data_AF-A0A2R4KWJ9-F1
#
_entry.id   AF-A0A2R4KWJ9-F1
#
_cell.length_a   1.000
_cell.length_b   1.000
_cell.length_c   1.000
_cell.angle_alpha   90.00
_cell.angle_beta   90.00
_cell.angle_gamma   90.00
#
_symmetry.space_group_name_H-M   'P 1'
#
loop_
_entity.id
_entity.type
_entity.pdbx_description
1 polymer ?
#
loop_
_entity_poly.entity_id
_entity_poly.type
_entity_poly.pdbx_seq_one_letter_code
_entity_poly.pdbx_strand_id
1 'polypeptide(L)'
;GWWLLSNKVELTTAAIIANCLVFLIGYSVFRGANKQKHVFKKDPKAPIWGSPPKVIGGKLLASGYWGIARHCNYLGDLLLASSFSLPCGISSVVPYFYPIYLLILLIWRERRDEARCAEKYKDVWAEYRKLVPYRILPYVY
;
A
#
# COMPACT_ATOMS: atom_id res chain seq x y z
N GLY A 1 16.99 -14.45 3.92
CA GLY A 1 18.45 -14.64 4.04
C GLY A 1 18.83 -16.10 4.08
N TRP A 2 18.45 -16.82 5.14
CA TRP A 2 18.82 -18.24 5.34
C TRP A 2 18.60 -19.14 4.11
N TRP A 3 17.47 -19.01 3.42
CA TRP A 3 17.19 -19.83 2.24
C TRP A 3 18.24 -19.71 1.12
N LEU A 4 18.77 -18.51 0.87
CA LEU A 4 19.79 -18.28 -0.15
C LEU A 4 21.17 -18.84 0.21
N LEU A 5 21.42 -19.13 1.49
CA LEU A 5 22.69 -19.76 1.91
C LEU A 5 22.76 -21.23 1.46
N SER A 6 21.62 -21.90 1.43
CA SER A 6 21.52 -23.33 1.07
C SER A 6 21.15 -23.56 -0.39
N ASN A 7 20.80 -22.50 -1.13
CA ASN A 7 20.25 -22.61 -2.49
C ASN A 7 20.90 -21.63 -3.42
N LYS A 8 21.53 -22.16 -4.47
CA LYS A 8 22.04 -21.37 -5.58
C LYS A 8 20.86 -20.98 -6.46
N VAL A 9 20.43 -19.73 -6.34
CA VAL A 9 19.38 -19.15 -7.18
C VAL A 9 20.05 -18.28 -8.24
N GLU A 10 19.87 -18.62 -9.50
CA GLU A 10 20.30 -17.79 -10.62
C GLU A 10 19.09 -17.00 -11.14
N LEU A 11 19.22 -15.68 -11.18
CA LEU A 11 18.19 -14.77 -11.67
C LEU A 11 18.66 -14.17 -12.98
N THR A 12 17.76 -14.07 -13.95
CA THR A 12 18.03 -13.32 -15.17
C THR A 12 18.17 -11.84 -14.84
N THR A 13 18.93 -11.10 -15.65
CA THR A 13 19.03 -9.63 -15.53
C THR A 13 17.65 -8.97 -15.54
N ALA A 14 16.73 -9.48 -16.35
CA ALA A 14 15.34 -9.02 -16.39
C ALA A 14 14.62 -9.21 -15.05
N ALA A 15 14.78 -10.36 -14.39
CA ALA A 15 14.18 -10.61 -13.07
C ALA A 15 14.76 -9.69 -11.98
N ILE A 16 16.07 -9.40 -12.05
CA ILE A 16 16.72 -8.45 -11.13
C ILE A 16 16.16 -7.04 -11.33
N ILE A 17 16.09 -6.57 -12.58
CA ILE A 17 15.53 -5.25 -12.92
C ILE A 17 14.06 -5.17 -12.45
N ALA A 18 13.26 -6.18 -12.74
CA ALA A 18 11.87 -6.23 -12.30
C ALA A 18 11.74 -6.16 -10.77
N ASN A 19 12.57 -6.90 -10.03
CA ASN A 19 12.55 -6.85 -8.56
C ASN A 19 12.93 -5.47 -8.02
N CYS A 20 13.94 -4.83 -8.61
CA CYS A 20 14.31 -3.45 -8.25
C CYS A 20 13.15 -2.47 -8.49
N LEU A 21 12.43 -2.61 -9.61
CA LEU A 21 11.24 -1.79 -9.87
C LEU A 21 10.12 -2.05 -8.85
N VAL A 22 9.85 -3.31 -8.50
CA VAL A 22 8.87 -3.65 -7.45
C VAL A 22 9.23 -3.00 -6.13
N PHE A 23 10.51 -3.07 -5.72
CA PHE A 23 10.99 -2.43 -4.50
C PHE A 23 10.82 -0.90 -4.55
N LEU A 24 11.27 -0.26 -5.64
CA LEU A 24 11.21 1.20 -5.77
C LEU A 24 9.78 1.72 -5.81
N ILE A 25 8.89 1.06 -6.53
CA ILE A 25 7.46 1.39 -6.57
C ILE A 25 6.85 1.19 -5.19
N GLY A 26 7.08 0.03 -4.55
CA GLY A 26 6.58 -0.27 -3.22
C GLY A 26 7.01 0.77 -2.18
N TYR A 27 8.30 1.11 -2.16
CA TYR A 27 8.86 2.13 -1.28
C TYR A 27 8.23 3.50 -1.52
N SER A 28 8.12 3.91 -2.79
CA SER A 28 7.58 5.22 -3.18
C SER A 28 6.12 5.36 -2.79
N VAL A 29 5.31 4.32 -3.01
CA VAL A 29 3.89 4.29 -2.61
C VAL A 29 3.75 4.29 -1.08
N PHE A 30 4.48 3.42 -0.38
CA PHE A 30 4.40 3.30 1.08
C PHE A 30 4.80 4.62 1.77
N ARG A 31 5.97 5.15 1.43
CA ARG A 31 6.48 6.40 2.03
C ARG A 31 5.69 7.61 1.55
N GLY A 32 5.34 7.65 0.27
CA GLY A 32 4.57 8.71 -0.34
C GLY A 32 3.20 8.87 0.31
N ALA A 33 2.43 7.79 0.45
CA ALA A 33 1.10 7.82 1.05
C ALA A 33 1.16 8.28 2.52
N ASN A 34 2.11 7.78 3.29
CA ASN A 34 2.29 8.19 4.69
C ASN A 34 2.75 9.65 4.82
N LYS A 35 3.71 10.09 4.00
CA LYS A 35 4.16 11.49 3.96
C LYS A 35 3.02 12.42 3.60
N GLN A 36 2.23 12.07 2.59
CA GLN A 36 1.09 12.86 2.14
C GLN A 36 0.04 13.03 3.26
N LYS A 37 -0.30 11.95 3.97
CA LYS A 37 -1.20 12.01 5.13
C LYS A 37 -0.65 12.90 6.25
N HIS A 38 0.64 12.81 6.52
CA HIS A 38 1.31 13.63 7.53
C HIS A 38 1.29 15.12 7.18
N VAL A 39 1.65 15.46 5.94
CA VAL A 39 1.61 16.84 5.45
C VAL A 39 0.18 17.39 5.52
N PHE A 40 -0.81 16.64 5.04
CA PHE A 40 -2.22 17.05 5.11
C PHE A 40 -2.70 17.33 6.55
N LYS A 41 -2.26 16.53 7.52
CA LYS A 41 -2.61 16.76 8.94
C LYS A 41 -1.98 18.03 9.53
N LYS A 42 -0.83 18.46 8.99
CA LYS A 42 -0.14 19.69 9.43
C LYS A 42 -0.66 20.93 8.71
N ASP A 43 -0.85 20.80 7.40
CA ASP A 43 -1.37 21.85 6.54
C ASP A 43 -2.40 21.25 5.58
N PRO A 44 -3.70 21.36 5.91
CA PRO A 44 -4.78 20.86 5.08
C PRO A 44 -4.94 21.57 3.73
N LYS A 45 -4.22 22.68 3.50
CA LYS A 45 -4.25 23.44 2.24
C LYS A 45 -3.05 23.14 1.33
N ALA A 46 -2.06 22.40 1.83
CA ALA A 46 -0.87 22.06 1.05
C ALA A 46 -1.25 21.32 -0.24
N PRO A 47 -0.66 21.69 -1.39
CA PRO A 47 -0.99 21.06 -2.67
C PRO A 47 -0.53 19.60 -2.69
N ILE A 48 -1.31 18.77 -3.37
CA ILE A 48 -1.07 17.34 -3.55
C ILE A 48 -0.92 17.09 -5.05
N TRP A 49 0.29 16.71 -5.45
CA TRP A 49 0.64 16.50 -6.87
C TRP A 49 0.27 17.71 -7.75
N GLY A 50 0.57 18.91 -7.25
CA GLY A 50 0.33 20.17 -7.97
C GLY A 50 -1.11 20.70 -7.91
N SER A 51 -2.06 19.94 -7.36
CA SER A 51 -3.47 20.35 -7.27
C SER A 51 -3.89 20.63 -5.82
N PRO A 52 -4.92 21.48 -5.59
CA PRO A 52 -5.52 21.63 -4.27
C PRO A 52 -6.04 20.29 -3.71
N PRO A 53 -5.90 20.04 -2.41
CA PRO A 53 -6.34 18.78 -1.81
C PRO A 53 -7.87 18.66 -1.84
N LYS A 54 -8.36 17.54 -2.37
CA LYS A 54 -9.78 17.16 -2.25
C LYS A 54 -10.03 16.50 -0.90
N VAL A 55 -10.99 17.01 -0.14
CA VAL A 55 -11.31 16.56 1.22
C VAL A 55 -12.81 16.34 1.37
N ILE A 56 -13.20 15.23 2.02
CA ILE A 56 -14.60 14.89 2.33
C ILE A 56 -14.88 15.20 3.80
N GLY A 57 -15.99 15.90 4.06
CA GLY A 57 -16.42 16.36 5.39
C GLY A 57 -15.37 17.17 6.16
N GLY A 58 -14.47 17.86 5.44
CA GLY A 58 -13.37 18.65 6.02
C GLY A 58 -12.31 17.85 6.79
N LYS A 59 -12.36 16.51 6.76
CA LYS A 59 -11.50 15.64 7.60
C LYS A 59 -10.78 14.53 6.82
N LEU A 60 -11.39 14.00 5.76
CA LEU A 60 -10.88 12.82 5.05
C LEU A 60 -10.29 13.21 3.71
N LEU A 61 -9.00 12.91 3.53
CA LEU A 61 -8.30 13.22 2.29
C LEU A 61 -8.69 12.25 1.18
N ALA A 62 -9.18 12.77 0.05
CA ALA A 62 -9.64 12.00 -1.10
C ALA A 62 -8.91 12.39 -2.41
N SER A 63 -7.61 12.68 -2.30
CA SER A 63 -6.72 13.02 -3.42
C SER A 63 -5.33 12.40 -3.22
N GLY A 64 -4.50 12.38 -4.27
CA GLY A 64 -3.23 11.66 -4.30
C GLY A 64 -3.40 10.16 -4.00
N TYR A 65 -2.49 9.58 -3.22
CA TYR A 65 -2.56 8.15 -2.87
C TYR A 65 -3.89 7.75 -2.19
N TRP A 66 -4.42 8.62 -1.33
CA TRP A 66 -5.67 8.40 -0.60
C TRP A 66 -6.92 8.60 -1.47
N GLY A 67 -6.78 9.21 -2.65
CA GLY A 67 -7.83 9.26 -3.67
C GLY A 67 -7.85 8.02 -4.58
N ILE A 68 -6.75 7.26 -4.63
CA ILE A 68 -6.63 6.06 -5.47
C ILE A 68 -7.18 4.82 -4.74
N ALA A 69 -6.75 4.63 -3.49
CA ALA A 69 -7.25 3.56 -2.61
C ALA A 69 -7.18 3.99 -1.15
N ARG A 70 -8.12 3.52 -0.33
CA ARG A 70 -8.24 3.93 1.08
C ARG A 70 -7.03 3.50 1.93
N HIS A 71 -6.34 2.44 1.52
CA HIS A 71 -5.13 1.91 2.14
C HIS A 71 -4.01 1.68 1.10
N CYS A 72 -3.77 2.67 0.22
CA CYS A 72 -2.70 2.60 -0.78
C CYS A 72 -1.31 2.38 -0.17
N ASN A 73 -1.09 2.83 1.08
CA ASN A 73 0.12 2.52 1.83
C ASN A 73 0.30 1.02 2.09
N TYR A 74 -0.77 0.23 2.25
CA TYR A 74 -0.68 -1.22 2.43
C TYR A 74 -0.26 -1.92 1.14
N LEU A 75 -0.69 -1.41 -0.02
CA LEU A 75 -0.18 -1.89 -1.31
C LEU A 75 1.33 -1.70 -1.42
N GLY A 76 1.84 -0.52 -1.04
CA GLY A 76 3.28 -0.26 -1.01
C GLY A 76 4.04 -1.23 -0.09
N ASP A 77 3.48 -1.53 1.08
CA ASP A 77 4.05 -2.48 2.05
C ASP A 77 4.10 -3.92 1.50
N LEU A 78 3.05 -4.34 0.80
CA LEU A 78 3.00 -5.66 0.14
C LEU A 78 4.00 -5.80 -1.00
N LEU A 79 4.20 -4.76 -1.81
CA LEU A 79 5.21 -4.73 -2.86
C LEU A 79 6.62 -4.80 -2.28
N LEU A 80 6.90 -4.03 -1.22
CA LEU A 80 8.16 -4.11 -0.48
C LEU A 80 8.39 -5.52 0.07
N ALA A 81 7.41 -6.09 0.77
CA ALA A 81 7.54 -7.42 1.34
C ALA A 81 7.78 -8.49 0.27
N SER A 82 7.09 -8.38 -0.87
CA SER A 82 7.30 -9.29 -2.01
C SER A 82 8.71 -9.16 -2.58
N SER A 83 9.25 -7.94 -2.68
CA SER A 83 10.60 -7.72 -3.23
C SER A 83 11.74 -8.32 -2.38
N PHE A 84 11.49 -8.63 -1.11
CA PHE A 84 12.44 -9.34 -0.25
C PHE A 84 12.45 -10.85 -0.52
N SER A 85 11.34 -11.40 -1.01
CA SER A 85 11.17 -12.82 -1.29
C SER A 85 11.47 -13.19 -2.74
N LEU A 86 11.19 -12.29 -3.70
CA LEU A 86 11.42 -12.51 -5.13
C LEU A 86 12.85 -12.96 -5.51
N PRO A 87 13.94 -12.47 -4.86
CA PRO A 87 15.28 -12.96 -5.12
C PRO A 87 15.50 -14.45 -4.83
N CYS A 88 14.59 -15.10 -4.11
CA CYS A 88 14.65 -16.52 -3.80
C CYS A 88 14.14 -17.43 -4.92
N GLY A 89 13.71 -16.87 -6.05
CA GLY A 89 13.11 -17.63 -7.16
C GLY A 89 11.74 -18.20 -6.80
N ILE A 90 11.26 -19.16 -7.59
CA ILE A 90 9.91 -19.75 -7.46
C ILE A 90 9.92 -21.23 -7.09
N SER A 91 11.10 -21.79 -6.79
CA SER A 91 11.26 -23.22 -6.50
C SER A 91 10.67 -23.65 -5.14
N SER A 92 10.41 -22.71 -4.25
CA SER A 92 9.84 -22.96 -2.93
C SER A 92 8.92 -21.83 -2.50
N VAL A 93 7.84 -22.19 -1.80
CA VAL A 93 6.91 -21.24 -1.18
C VAL A 93 7.44 -20.65 0.13
N VAL A 94 8.43 -21.29 0.77
CA VAL A 94 8.93 -20.92 2.10
C VAL A 94 9.36 -19.44 2.18
N PRO A 95 10.12 -18.88 1.22
CA PRO A 95 10.49 -17.46 1.24
C PRO A 95 9.30 -16.50 1.15
N TYR A 96 8.17 -16.96 0.61
CA TYR A 96 6.96 -16.17 0.40
C TYR A 96 6.00 -16.21 1.59
N PHE A 97 6.29 -16.98 2.64
CA PHE A 97 5.49 -16.94 3.87
C PHE A 97 5.42 -15.55 4.48
N TYR A 98 6.47 -14.73 4.37
CA TYR A 98 6.44 -13.36 4.86
C TYR A 98 5.41 -12.47 4.14
N PRO A 99 5.46 -12.27 2.80
CA PRO A 99 4.44 -11.48 2.10
C PRO A 99 3.03 -12.09 2.19
N ILE A 100 2.89 -13.42 2.23
CA ILE A 100 1.58 -14.09 2.41
C ILE A 100 1.00 -13.77 3.80
N TYR A 101 1.80 -13.93 4.85
CA TYR A 101 1.40 -13.56 6.22
C TYR A 101 1.01 -12.08 6.29
N LEU A 102 1.84 -11.20 5.69
CA LEU A 102 1.57 -9.77 5.69
C LEU A 102 0.27 -9.43 4.96
N LEU A 103 -0.03 -10.09 3.84
CA LEU A 103 -1.30 -9.92 3.12
C LEU A 103 -2.50 -10.24 4.01
N ILE A 104 -2.49 -11.40 4.68
CA ILE A 104 -3.57 -11.79 5.60
C ILE A 104 -3.73 -10.76 6.72
N LEU A 105 -2.61 -10.35 7.32
CA LEU A 105 -2.58 -9.36 8.39
C LEU A 105 -3.16 -8.01 7.93
N LEU A 106 -2.78 -7.55 6.73
CA LEU A 106 -3.22 -6.25 6.20
C LEU A 106 -4.68 -6.27 5.78
N ILE A 107 -5.21 -7.37 5.25
CA ILE A 107 -6.65 -7.53 4.98
C ILE A 107 -7.43 -7.44 6.29
N TRP A 108 -6.99 -8.15 7.34
CA TRP A 108 -7.68 -8.11 8.63
C TRP A 108 -7.58 -6.72 9.28
N ARG A 109 -6.42 -6.08 9.16
CA ARG A 109 -6.20 -4.71 9.64
C ARG A 109 -7.09 -3.69 8.93
N GLU A 110 -7.14 -3.75 7.60
CA GLU A 110 -7.97 -2.87 6.77
C GLU A 110 -9.45 -2.98 7.17
N ARG A 111 -9.99 -4.20 7.27
CA ARG A 111 -11.40 -4.40 7.67
C ARG A 111 -11.74 -3.81 9.03
N ARG A 112 -10.82 -3.94 9.99
CA ARG A 112 -10.99 -3.37 11.34
C ARG A 112 -10.89 -1.85 11.33
N ASP A 113 -9.98 -1.28 10.54
CA ASP A 113 -9.87 0.16 10.39
C ASP A 113 -11.09 0.75 9.66
N GLU A 114 -11.62 0.07 8.63
CA GLU A 114 -12.89 0.42 7.97
C GLU A 114 -14.06 0.47 8.96
N ALA A 115 -14.22 -0.55 9.80
CA ALA A 115 -15.29 -0.59 10.80
C ALA A 115 -15.20 0.60 11.77
N ARG A 116 -13.99 0.88 12.29
CA ARG A 116 -13.74 2.03 13.17
C ARG A 116 -13.99 3.37 12.47
N CYS A 117 -13.60 3.51 11.21
CA CYS A 117 -13.83 4.73 10.43
C CYS A 117 -15.32 4.92 10.10
N ALA A 118 -16.05 3.85 9.80
CA ALA A 118 -17.49 3.90 9.60
C ALA A 118 -18.23 4.37 10.86
N GLU A 119 -17.87 3.84 12.03
CA GLU A 119 -18.46 4.27 13.31
C GLU A 119 -18.12 5.73 13.64
N LYS A 120 -16.86 6.14 13.42
CA LYS A 120 -16.37 7.47 13.75
C LYS A 120 -16.89 8.57 12.82
N TYR A 121 -16.93 8.32 11.51
CA TYR A 121 -17.21 9.35 10.50
C TYR A 121 -18.61 9.21 9.88
N LYS A 122 -19.33 8.11 10.15
CA LYS A 122 -20.73 7.90 9.74
C LYS A 122 -20.96 8.23 8.25
N ASP A 123 -21.87 9.15 7.93
CA ASP A 123 -22.24 9.52 6.55
C ASP A 123 -21.05 10.07 5.75
N VAL A 124 -20.12 10.77 6.40
CA VAL A 124 -18.88 11.26 5.78
C VAL A 124 -18.01 10.09 5.30
N TRP A 125 -18.00 8.96 6.04
CA TRP A 125 -17.33 7.74 5.59
C TRP A 125 -18.04 7.12 4.39
N ALA A 126 -19.37 7.13 4.38
CA ALA A 126 -20.15 6.60 3.25
C ALA A 126 -19.87 7.39 1.96
N GLU A 127 -19.82 8.72 2.04
CA GLU A 127 -19.43 9.57 0.91
C GLU A 127 -17.99 9.31 0.46
N TYR A 128 -17.05 9.20 1.40
CA TYR A 128 -15.65 8.90 1.09
C TYR A 128 -15.50 7.55 0.37
N ARG A 129 -16.20 6.50 0.82
CA ARG A 129 -16.19 5.18 0.18
C ARG A 129 -16.78 5.18 -1.23
N LYS A 130 -17.77 6.04 -1.52
CA LYS A 130 -18.30 6.20 -2.88
C LYS A 130 -17.26 6.79 -3.83
N LEU A 131 -16.48 7.76 -3.35
CA LEU A 131 -15.46 8.43 -4.14
C LEU A 131 -14.20 7.57 -4.32
N VAL A 132 -13.78 6.85 -3.29
CA VAL A 132 -12.58 6.01 -3.28
C VAL A 132 -13.02 4.58 -2.97
N PRO A 133 -13.54 3.80 -3.93
CA PRO A 133 -14.18 2.51 -3.68
C PRO A 133 -13.18 1.40 -3.29
N TYR A 134 -11.94 1.49 -3.75
CA TYR A 134 -10.91 0.48 -3.54
C TYR A 134 -10.27 0.58 -2.16
N ARG A 135 -10.04 -0.58 -1.55
CA ARG A 135 -9.45 -0.74 -0.22
C ARG A 135 -7.94 -0.68 -0.30
N ILE A 136 -7.32 -1.65 -0.97
CA ILE A 136 -5.86 -1.80 -1.04
C ILE A 136 -5.40 -1.78 -2.49
N LEU A 137 -5.97 -2.63 -3.35
CA LEU A 137 -5.54 -2.79 -4.74
C LEU A 137 -6.53 -2.07 -5.66
N PRO A 138 -6.12 -0.95 -6.30
CA PRO A 138 -7.01 -0.19 -7.17
C PRO A 138 -7.57 -1.07 -8.28
N TYR A 139 -8.84 -0.88 -8.61
CA TYR A 139 -9.57 -1.62 -9.66
C TYR A 139 -9.83 -3.11 -9.37
N VAL A 140 -9.43 -3.62 -8.20
CA VAL A 140 -9.61 -5.03 -7.83
C VAL A 140 -10.27 -5.21 -6.46
N TYR A 141 -9.72 -4.57 -5.41
CA TYR A 141 -10.16 -4.72 -4.02
C TYR A 141 -9.99 -3.43 -3.23
#